data_AF-A0A1H4KKZ2-F1
#
_entry.id   AF-A0A1H4KKZ2-F1
#
_cell.length_a   1.000
_cell.length_b   1.000
_cell.length_c   1.000
_cell.angle_alpha   90.00
_cell.angle_beta   90.00
_cell.angle_gamma   90.00
#
_symmetry.space_group_name_H-M   'P 1'
#
loop_
_entity.id
_entity.type
_entity.pdbx_description
1 polymer ?
#
loop_
_entity_poly.entity_id
_entity_poly.type
_entity_poly.pdbx_seq_one_letter_code
_entity_poly.pdbx_strand_id
1 'polypeptide(L)'
;MKWHLALGLAILQAGTDAARATPPDIIDLRDEIFGFSEQSIFLLRSTWDNLGVYSSEQREVFLVVVDRQSGAESLAPVYQVRRDEDQAREASGPGTTWWMTRAVVPAEAVNPWQVLAEARGVPYGAGGQGDSGPAPVEGSLAPGGEIHIGLETGWSWRGEGAVLVAGIGSRLDGIAAALGEPQRIAPVTVRDLLAGQVFTDQDCDIAGGQVLDRAAGGPPSALVRIDCVEGEGGQLASLLIVLPEAWRVAAAP
;
A
#
# COMPACT_ATOMS: atom_id res chain seq x y z
N MET A 1 34.56 -36.44 48.02
CA MET A 1 34.09 -35.77 46.79
C MET A 1 32.57 -35.66 46.84
N LYS A 2 32.05 -34.50 47.22
CA LYS A 2 30.60 -34.24 47.30
C LYS A 2 30.24 -33.31 46.13
N TRP A 3 29.45 -33.83 45.19
CA TRP A 3 28.88 -33.09 44.08
C TRP A 3 27.63 -32.37 44.59
N HIS A 4 27.66 -31.04 44.67
CA HIS A 4 26.46 -30.25 44.92
C HIS A 4 25.78 -29.98 43.57
N LEU A 5 24.65 -30.66 43.35
CA LEU A 5 23.69 -30.32 42.31
C LEU A 5 23.19 -28.90 42.57
N ALA A 6 23.56 -27.96 41.70
CA ALA A 6 22.90 -26.66 41.62
C ALA A 6 21.63 -26.84 40.79
N LEU A 7 20.50 -27.00 41.46
CA LEU A 7 19.17 -26.96 40.86
C LEU A 7 18.86 -25.48 40.56
N GLY A 8 19.22 -25.02 39.36
CA GLY A 8 18.86 -23.69 38.87
C GLY A 8 17.37 -23.61 38.64
N LEU A 9 16.67 -22.88 39.50
CA LEU A 9 15.26 -22.55 39.36
C LEU A 9 15.10 -21.60 38.17
N ALA A 10 14.86 -22.17 36.98
CA ALA A 10 14.39 -21.41 35.83
C ALA A 10 12.94 -21.00 36.12
N ILE A 11 12.76 -19.83 36.72
CA ILE A 11 11.47 -19.15 36.75
C ILE A 11 11.18 -18.81 35.29
N LEU A 12 10.32 -19.60 34.64
CA LEU A 12 9.64 -19.18 33.43
C LEU A 12 8.89 -17.89 33.78
N GLN A 13 9.47 -16.75 33.41
CA GLN A 13 8.70 -15.54 33.20
C GLN A 13 7.78 -15.80 32.00
N ALA A 14 6.67 -16.48 32.25
CA ALA A 14 5.50 -16.37 31.40
C ALA A 14 5.14 -14.89 31.45
N GLY A 15 5.60 -14.14 30.46
CA GLY A 15 5.26 -12.75 30.26
C GLY A 15 3.75 -12.65 30.33
N THR A 16 3.26 -11.96 31.35
CA THR A 16 1.89 -11.50 31.38
C THR A 16 1.78 -10.45 30.29
N ASP A 17 1.52 -10.88 29.05
CA ASP A 17 0.87 -10.04 28.06
C ASP A 17 -0.52 -9.76 28.64
N ALA A 18 -0.57 -8.75 29.52
CA ALA A 18 -1.81 -8.20 30.01
C ALA A 18 -2.63 -7.89 28.75
N ALA A 19 -3.74 -8.61 28.58
CA ALA A 19 -4.64 -8.44 27.44
C ALA A 19 -4.84 -6.94 27.23
N ARG A 20 -4.24 -6.39 26.16
CA ARG A 20 -4.34 -4.97 25.85
C ARG A 20 -5.81 -4.69 25.56
N ALA A 21 -6.44 -3.93 26.45
CA ALA A 21 -7.87 -3.63 26.37
C ALA A 21 -8.23 -2.87 25.08
N THR A 22 -7.26 -2.20 24.45
CA THR A 22 -7.38 -1.52 23.17
C THR A 22 -6.39 -2.11 22.17
N PRO A 23 -6.77 -2.34 20.90
CA PRO A 23 -5.82 -2.71 19.87
C PRO A 23 -4.80 -1.59 19.63
N PRO A 24 -3.64 -1.91 19.02
CA PRO A 24 -2.84 -0.86 18.38
C PRO A 24 -3.66 -0.14 17.31
N ASP A 25 -3.46 1.17 17.16
CA ASP A 25 -3.96 1.93 16.02
C ASP A 25 -3.21 1.48 14.76
N ILE A 26 -3.93 0.99 13.75
CA ILE A 26 -3.35 0.47 12.51
C ILE A 26 -4.07 1.12 11.33
N ILE A 27 -3.28 1.57 10.35
CA ILE A 27 -3.77 1.98 9.05
C ILE A 27 -2.93 1.36 7.93
N ASP A 28 -3.54 0.52 7.13
CA ASP A 28 -2.87 -0.14 6.01
C ASP A 28 -3.20 0.55 4.69
N LEU A 29 -2.23 0.55 3.76
CA LEU A 29 -2.38 1.09 2.43
C LEU A 29 -1.93 0.06 1.40
N ARG A 30 -2.71 -0.03 0.32
CA ARG A 30 -2.42 -0.95 -0.77
C ARG A 30 -2.81 -0.36 -2.11
N ASP A 31 -1.88 -0.42 -3.05
CA ASP A 31 -2.13 -0.09 -4.46
C ASP A 31 -2.45 -1.34 -5.27
N GLU A 32 -3.40 -1.22 -6.18
CA GLU A 32 -3.71 -2.20 -7.22
C GLU A 32 -3.78 -1.53 -8.59
N ILE A 33 -3.27 -2.16 -9.63
CA ILE A 33 -3.33 -1.60 -10.99
C ILE A 33 -4.77 -1.68 -11.49
N PHE A 34 -5.31 -0.54 -11.88
CA PHE A 34 -6.66 -0.43 -12.43
C PHE A 34 -6.67 -0.41 -13.96
N GLY A 35 -5.70 0.30 -14.54
CA GLY A 35 -5.61 0.47 -15.98
C GLY A 35 -4.45 1.38 -16.37
N PHE A 36 -4.33 1.64 -17.66
CA PHE A 36 -3.27 2.49 -18.19
C PHE A 36 -3.71 3.12 -19.51
N SER A 37 -3.10 4.24 -19.85
CA SER A 37 -3.27 4.95 -21.11
C SER A 37 -1.89 5.26 -21.71
N GLU A 38 -1.86 6.01 -22.81
CA GLU A 38 -0.62 6.51 -23.39
C GLU A 38 0.21 7.33 -22.37
N GLN A 39 -0.47 8.16 -21.57
CA GLN A 39 0.15 9.19 -20.72
C GLN A 39 0.13 8.85 -19.23
N SER A 40 -0.81 8.02 -18.78
CA SER A 40 -1.05 7.80 -17.35
C SER A 40 -1.20 6.32 -17.00
N ILE A 41 -0.75 5.96 -15.80
CA ILE A 41 -1.09 4.72 -15.12
C ILE A 41 -2.16 5.03 -14.08
N PHE A 42 -3.15 4.17 -13.97
CA PHE A 42 -4.26 4.30 -13.03
C PHE A 42 -4.16 3.19 -11.98
N LEU A 43 -4.13 3.58 -10.71
CA LEU A 43 -4.11 2.66 -9.58
C LEU A 43 -5.37 2.88 -8.73
N LEU A 44 -5.84 1.82 -8.07
CA LEU A 44 -6.74 1.94 -6.93
C LEU A 44 -5.89 1.83 -5.66
N ARG A 45 -5.81 2.92 -4.90
CA ARG A 45 -5.20 2.96 -3.58
C ARG A 45 -6.29 2.76 -2.54
N SER A 46 -6.28 1.62 -1.87
CA SER A 46 -7.18 1.32 -0.77
C SER A 46 -6.50 1.57 0.57
N THR A 47 -7.23 2.15 1.52
CA THR A 47 -6.84 2.22 2.92
C THR A 47 -7.72 1.31 3.76
N TRP A 48 -7.17 0.84 4.87
CA TRP A 48 -7.90 0.12 5.92
C TRP A 48 -7.46 0.65 7.27
N ASP A 49 -8.39 1.19 8.05
CA ASP A 49 -8.14 1.79 9.37
C ASP A 49 -9.02 1.08 10.41
N ASN A 50 -8.43 0.59 11.50
CA ASN A 50 -9.18 -0.05 12.58
C ASN A 50 -9.83 0.94 13.57
N LEU A 51 -9.64 2.25 13.37
CA LEU A 51 -10.20 3.33 14.20
C LEU A 51 -9.83 3.24 15.69
N GLY A 52 -8.79 2.48 16.03
CA GLY A 52 -8.35 2.21 17.40
C GLY A 52 -9.24 1.22 18.18
N VAL A 53 -10.05 0.39 17.50
CA VAL A 53 -10.94 -0.60 18.12
C VAL A 53 -11.00 -1.92 17.35
N TYR A 54 -11.34 -3.02 18.04
CA TYR A 54 -11.48 -4.34 17.39
C TYR A 54 -12.78 -4.48 16.59
N SER A 55 -13.76 -3.62 16.86
CA SER A 55 -15.14 -3.76 16.43
C SER A 55 -15.57 -2.73 15.38
N SER A 56 -14.65 -1.90 14.91
CA SER A 56 -14.90 -0.97 13.81
C SER A 56 -13.75 -0.99 12.81
N GLU A 57 -14.07 -0.77 11.55
CA GLU A 57 -13.09 -0.50 10.50
C GLU A 57 -13.62 0.55 9.54
N GLN A 58 -12.71 1.32 8.95
CA GLN A 58 -12.98 2.23 7.85
C GLN A 58 -12.08 1.87 6.67
N ARG A 59 -12.66 1.83 5.49
CA ARG A 59 -11.96 1.57 4.23
C ARG A 59 -12.27 2.70 3.26
N GLU A 60 -11.24 3.23 2.63
CA GLU A 60 -11.39 4.23 1.58
C GLU A 60 -10.65 3.78 0.34
N VAL A 61 -11.19 4.12 -0.83
CA VAL A 61 -10.55 3.84 -2.11
C VAL A 61 -10.42 5.11 -2.89
N PHE A 62 -9.21 5.35 -3.38
CA PHE A 62 -8.84 6.47 -4.23
C PHE A 62 -8.40 5.95 -5.58
N LEU A 63 -8.81 6.65 -6.63
CA LEU A 63 -8.16 6.56 -7.93
C LEU A 63 -6.90 7.40 -7.86
N VAL A 64 -5.75 6.75 -8.05
CA VAL A 64 -4.46 7.43 -8.21
C VAL A 64 -4.14 7.47 -9.69
N VAL A 65 -4.02 8.68 -10.24
CA VAL A 65 -3.55 8.91 -11.61
C VAL A 65 -2.08 9.28 -11.56
N VAL A 66 -1.25 8.41 -12.11
CA VAL A 66 0.21 8.58 -12.14
C VAL A 66 0.62 8.99 -13.55
N ASP A 67 1.25 10.16 -13.68
CA ASP A 67 1.87 10.57 -14.94
C ASP A 67 3.06 9.68 -15.26
N ARG A 68 3.09 9.09 -16.46
CA ARG A 68 4.09 8.09 -16.83
C ARG A 68 5.48 8.65 -17.01
N GLN A 69 5.59 9.93 -17.35
CA GLN A 69 6.88 10.55 -17.64
C GLN A 69 7.57 11.02 -16.35
N SER A 70 6.82 11.69 -15.48
CA SER A 70 7.32 12.32 -14.26
C SER A 70 7.14 11.48 -13.02
N GLY A 71 6.22 10.50 -13.02
CA GLY A 71 5.81 9.76 -11.84
C GLY A 71 4.95 10.56 -10.86
N ALA A 72 4.50 11.77 -11.24
CA ALA A 72 3.66 12.61 -10.39
C ALA A 72 2.27 11.97 -10.19
N GLU A 73 1.78 12.01 -8.96
CA GLU A 73 0.48 11.44 -8.58
C GLU A 73 -0.56 12.53 -8.37
N SER A 74 -1.80 12.24 -8.78
CA SER A 74 -2.99 12.92 -8.29
C SER A 74 -3.97 11.90 -7.75
N LEU A 75 -4.71 12.27 -6.70
CA LEU A 75 -5.66 11.40 -6.02
C LEU A 75 -7.07 11.95 -6.16
N ALA A 76 -8.02 11.07 -6.44
CA ALA A 76 -9.45 11.38 -6.42
C ALA A 76 -10.20 10.28 -5.65
N PRO A 77 -11.08 10.61 -4.71
CA PRO A 77 -11.80 9.59 -3.95
C PRO A 77 -12.78 8.85 -4.86
N VAL A 78 -13.01 7.57 -4.58
CA VAL A 78 -13.97 6.72 -5.30
C VAL A 78 -15.11 6.32 -4.38
N TYR A 79 -14.80 5.72 -3.24
CA TYR A 79 -15.79 5.35 -2.25
C TYR A 79 -15.19 5.19 -0.85
N GLN A 80 -16.05 5.28 0.15
CA GLN A 80 -15.73 5.03 1.55
C GLN A 80 -16.71 4.00 2.11
N VAL A 81 -16.21 3.07 2.93
CA VAL A 81 -17.02 2.11 3.67
C VAL A 81 -16.61 2.15 5.13
N ARG A 82 -17.60 2.33 6.00
CA ARG A 82 -17.44 2.14 7.44
C ARG A 82 -18.19 0.90 7.86
N ARG A 83 -17.55 0.07 8.69
CA ARG A 83 -18.13 -1.11 9.28
C ARG A 83 -18.02 -1.02 10.80
N ASP A 84 -19.12 -1.16 11.50
CA ASP A 84 -19.18 -1.16 12.96
C ASP A 84 -19.92 -2.43 13.42
N GLU A 85 -19.49 -3.03 14.52
CA GLU A 85 -20.21 -4.13 15.17
C GLU A 85 -21.59 -3.68 15.67
N ASP A 86 -22.61 -4.46 15.36
CA ASP A 86 -23.99 -4.21 15.76
C ASP A 86 -24.29 -4.86 17.12
N GLN A 87 -23.84 -4.20 18.18
CA GLN A 87 -24.06 -4.67 19.56
C GLN A 87 -25.55 -4.78 19.93
N ALA A 88 -26.43 -4.03 19.26
CA ALA A 88 -27.87 -4.09 19.51
C ALA A 88 -28.48 -5.41 19.02
N ARG A 89 -27.92 -6.01 17.97
CA ARG A 89 -28.32 -7.33 17.45
C ARG A 89 -27.62 -8.50 18.11
N GLU A 90 -26.47 -8.30 18.74
CA GLU A 90 -25.74 -9.35 19.45
C GLU A 90 -26.57 -9.97 20.60
N ALA A 91 -27.51 -9.21 21.16
CA ALA A 91 -28.50 -9.70 22.13
C ALA A 91 -29.44 -10.80 21.59
N SER A 92 -29.40 -11.13 20.29
CA SER A 92 -30.26 -12.13 19.66
C SER A 92 -29.76 -13.59 19.76
N GLY A 93 -28.54 -13.82 20.24
CA GLY A 93 -28.05 -15.17 20.55
C GLY A 93 -26.53 -15.25 20.68
N PRO A 94 -26.00 -16.15 21.53
CA PRO A 94 -24.57 -16.29 21.74
C PRO A 94 -23.84 -16.72 20.46
N GLY A 95 -22.75 -16.01 20.12
CA GLY A 95 -21.78 -16.42 19.10
C GLY A 95 -21.99 -15.87 17.69
N THR A 96 -22.91 -14.92 17.47
CA THR A 96 -23.08 -14.26 16.17
C THR A 96 -22.75 -12.77 16.25
N THR A 97 -21.56 -12.39 15.79
CA THR A 97 -21.16 -11.00 15.57
C THR A 97 -21.89 -10.45 14.36
N TRP A 98 -22.77 -9.47 14.57
CA TRP A 98 -23.45 -8.75 13.50
C TRP A 98 -22.67 -7.49 13.15
N TRP A 99 -22.67 -7.11 11.88
CA TRP A 99 -21.97 -5.93 11.40
C TRP A 99 -22.93 -5.00 10.68
N MET A 100 -22.89 -3.71 11.02
CA MET A 100 -23.48 -2.65 10.22
C MET A 100 -22.44 -2.14 9.24
N THR A 101 -22.75 -2.20 7.94
CA THR A 101 -21.92 -1.62 6.89
C THR A 101 -22.61 -0.38 6.35
N ARG A 102 -21.90 0.75 6.33
CA ARG A 102 -22.34 2.02 5.77
C ARG A 102 -21.38 2.40 4.65
N ALA A 103 -21.87 2.35 3.42
CA ALA A 103 -21.16 2.92 2.28
C ALA A 103 -21.49 4.40 2.19
N VAL A 104 -20.46 5.24 2.08
CA VAL A 104 -20.56 6.67 1.83
C VAL A 104 -19.86 6.92 0.50
N VAL A 105 -20.54 7.63 -0.40
CA VAL A 105 -19.92 8.14 -1.62
C VAL A 105 -19.51 9.58 -1.32
N PRO A 106 -18.21 9.90 -1.28
CA PRO A 106 -17.75 11.27 -1.09
C PRO A 106 -18.37 12.23 -2.11
N ALA A 107 -18.57 13.50 -1.75
CA ALA A 107 -19.23 14.47 -2.64
C ALA A 107 -18.43 14.70 -3.93
N GLU A 108 -17.12 14.62 -3.82
CA GLU A 108 -16.11 14.74 -4.87
C GLU A 108 -15.68 13.38 -5.44
N ALA A 109 -16.45 12.32 -5.18
CA ALA A 109 -16.14 10.99 -5.69
C ALA A 109 -16.17 10.93 -7.22
N VAL A 110 -15.18 10.24 -7.79
CA VAL A 110 -15.09 9.98 -9.24
C VAL A 110 -15.48 8.56 -9.58
N ASN A 111 -16.01 8.36 -10.79
CA ASN A 111 -16.13 7.03 -11.38
C ASN A 111 -14.81 6.67 -12.08
N PRO A 112 -14.02 5.70 -11.58
CA PRO A 112 -12.70 5.40 -12.13
C PRO A 112 -12.76 4.90 -13.57
N TRP A 113 -13.84 4.21 -13.95
CA TRP A 113 -14.05 3.76 -15.34
C TRP A 113 -14.27 4.92 -16.29
N GLN A 114 -14.94 5.98 -15.84
CA GLN A 114 -15.13 7.18 -16.64
C GLN A 114 -13.81 7.91 -16.84
N VAL A 115 -13.03 8.12 -15.77
CA VAL A 115 -11.71 8.77 -15.85
C VAL A 115 -10.79 7.99 -16.79
N LEU A 116 -10.76 6.66 -16.67
CA LEU A 116 -10.01 5.79 -17.56
C LEU A 116 -10.46 5.93 -19.03
N ALA A 117 -11.76 5.91 -19.29
CA ALA A 117 -12.32 6.04 -20.64
C ALA A 117 -12.02 7.42 -21.26
N GLU A 118 -12.11 8.50 -20.49
CA GLU A 118 -11.78 9.86 -20.91
C GLU A 118 -10.30 9.98 -21.32
N ALA A 119 -9.41 9.30 -20.59
CA ALA A 119 -7.99 9.19 -20.91
C ALA A 119 -7.69 8.19 -22.06
N ARG A 120 -8.73 7.60 -22.68
CA ARG A 120 -8.61 6.52 -23.67
C ARG A 120 -7.77 5.34 -23.18
N GLY A 121 -7.84 5.10 -21.87
CA GLY A 121 -7.12 4.01 -21.23
C GLY A 121 -7.78 2.65 -21.46
N VAL A 122 -7.00 1.61 -21.17
CA VAL A 122 -7.42 0.22 -21.21
C VAL A 122 -7.42 -0.32 -19.78
N PRO A 123 -8.45 -1.08 -19.37
CA PRO A 123 -8.48 -1.71 -18.06
C PRO A 123 -7.37 -2.74 -17.93
N TYR A 124 -6.75 -2.81 -16.76
CA TYR A 124 -5.76 -3.84 -16.48
C TYR A 124 -6.42 -5.23 -16.53
N GLY A 125 -5.77 -6.18 -17.19
CA GLY A 125 -6.29 -7.54 -17.40
C GLY A 125 -7.32 -7.70 -18.54
N ALA A 126 -7.73 -6.63 -19.23
CA ALA A 126 -8.62 -6.75 -20.38
C ALA A 126 -7.89 -7.34 -21.61
N GLY A 127 -8.27 -8.55 -22.02
CA GLY A 127 -8.01 -9.06 -23.38
C GLY A 127 -6.67 -9.76 -23.63
N GLY A 128 -5.98 -10.30 -22.61
CA GLY A 128 -4.68 -10.98 -22.79
C GLY A 128 -3.55 -10.06 -23.28
N GLN A 129 -3.81 -8.75 -23.32
CA GLN A 129 -2.91 -7.70 -23.80
C GLN A 129 -2.16 -6.99 -22.64
N GLY A 130 -2.37 -7.46 -21.41
CA GLY A 130 -1.67 -7.00 -20.21
C GLY A 130 -0.55 -7.94 -19.75
N ASP A 131 -0.21 -8.99 -20.50
CA ASP A 131 0.76 -10.03 -20.13
C ASP A 131 2.22 -9.56 -20.29
N SER A 132 2.53 -8.37 -19.79
CA SER A 132 3.82 -8.22 -19.14
C SER A 132 3.59 -8.74 -17.72
N GLY A 133 3.74 -10.06 -17.61
CA GLY A 133 3.66 -10.78 -16.34
C GLY A 133 4.66 -10.23 -15.32
N PRO A 134 4.66 -10.77 -14.08
CA PRO A 134 5.63 -10.38 -13.07
C PRO A 134 7.04 -10.35 -13.68
N ALA A 135 7.67 -9.18 -13.64
CA ALA A 135 9.02 -9.00 -14.13
C ALA A 135 9.97 -9.29 -12.97
N PRO A 136 11.07 -10.04 -13.18
CA PRO A 136 12.06 -10.20 -12.14
C PRO A 136 12.59 -8.81 -11.76
N VAL A 137 12.51 -8.51 -10.46
CA VAL A 137 13.13 -7.33 -9.88
C VAL A 137 14.27 -7.81 -9.01
N GLU A 138 15.45 -7.28 -9.30
CA GLU A 138 16.64 -7.46 -8.49
C GLU A 138 17.06 -6.08 -8.00
N GLY A 139 17.67 -6.01 -6.82
CA GLY A 139 18.20 -4.74 -6.35
C GLY A 139 18.23 -4.60 -4.84
N SER A 140 18.51 -3.38 -4.42
CA SER A 140 18.54 -2.99 -3.02
C SER A 140 17.94 -1.60 -2.84
N LEU A 141 17.18 -1.43 -1.77
CA LEU A 141 16.66 -0.13 -1.34
C LEU A 141 17.66 0.66 -0.49
N ALA A 142 18.79 0.06 -0.12
CA ALA A 142 19.82 0.69 0.69
C ALA A 142 20.42 1.93 0.01
N PRO A 143 21.04 2.87 0.77
CA PRO A 143 21.75 3.99 0.18
C PRO A 143 22.82 3.55 -0.83
N GLY A 144 22.75 4.04 -2.06
CA GLY A 144 23.61 3.62 -3.18
C GLY A 144 23.26 2.26 -3.79
N GLY A 145 22.24 1.59 -3.26
CA GLY A 145 21.59 0.43 -3.85
C GLY A 145 20.80 0.83 -5.10
N GLU A 146 20.80 -0.05 -6.08
CA GLU A 146 20.11 0.15 -7.34
C GLU A 146 18.99 -0.87 -7.48
N ILE A 147 17.90 -0.46 -8.11
CA ILE A 147 16.80 -1.35 -8.50
C ILE A 147 16.89 -1.61 -9.99
N HIS A 148 16.81 -2.88 -10.33
CA HIS A 148 16.87 -3.40 -11.68
C HIS A 148 15.60 -4.18 -11.99
N ILE A 149 14.80 -3.68 -12.93
CA ILE A 149 13.76 -4.49 -13.56
C ILE A 149 14.25 -4.86 -14.95
N GLY A 150 14.48 -6.15 -15.17
CA GLY A 150 14.90 -6.67 -16.47
C GLY A 150 13.72 -7.26 -17.24
N LEU A 151 13.72 -7.05 -18.56
CA LEU A 151 12.83 -7.73 -19.48
C LEU A 151 13.61 -8.75 -20.31
N GLU A 152 12.92 -9.81 -20.76
CA GLU A 152 13.49 -10.76 -21.73
C GLU A 152 13.95 -10.07 -23.04
N THR A 153 13.34 -8.92 -23.36
CA THR A 153 13.72 -8.08 -24.50
C THR A 153 15.08 -7.39 -24.36
N GLY A 154 15.76 -7.54 -23.21
CA GLY A 154 17.05 -6.92 -22.90
C GLY A 154 16.94 -5.49 -22.36
N TRP A 155 15.75 -4.87 -22.41
CA TRP A 155 15.51 -3.58 -21.77
C TRP A 155 15.52 -3.71 -20.26
N SER A 156 16.01 -2.67 -19.58
CA SER A 156 15.95 -2.61 -18.12
C SER A 156 15.66 -1.21 -17.61
N TRP A 157 15.22 -1.11 -16.37
CA TRP A 157 15.17 0.13 -15.61
C TRP A 157 16.18 0.05 -14.48
N ARG A 158 16.95 1.13 -14.28
CA ARG A 158 17.99 1.25 -13.27
C ARG A 158 17.94 2.62 -12.60
N GLY A 159 17.81 2.63 -11.28
CA GLY A 159 17.91 3.84 -10.48
C GLY A 159 18.11 3.56 -9.01
N GLU A 160 18.35 4.64 -8.25
CA GLU A 160 18.69 4.55 -6.83
C GLU A 160 17.46 4.18 -5.98
N GLY A 161 17.56 3.08 -5.21
CA GLY A 161 16.47 2.60 -4.37
C GLY A 161 16.06 3.61 -3.29
N ALA A 162 17.03 4.35 -2.75
CA ALA A 162 16.78 5.41 -1.76
C ALA A 162 15.85 6.53 -2.29
N VAL A 163 15.87 6.81 -3.60
CA VAL A 163 14.94 7.78 -4.21
C VAL A 163 13.50 7.28 -4.15
N LEU A 164 13.29 5.96 -4.30
CA LEU A 164 11.94 5.39 -4.19
C LEU A 164 11.43 5.43 -2.75
N VAL A 165 12.26 5.05 -1.77
CA VAL A 165 11.91 5.09 -0.35
C VAL A 165 11.59 6.52 0.10
N ALA A 166 12.44 7.49 -0.28
CA ALA A 166 12.19 8.90 0.02
C ALA A 166 10.86 9.42 -0.57
N GLY A 167 10.43 8.86 -1.71
CA GLY A 167 9.16 9.18 -2.34
C GLY A 167 7.92 8.60 -1.63
N ILE A 168 8.08 7.65 -0.71
CA ILE A 168 6.94 7.02 -0.01
C ILE A 168 6.33 7.99 1.00
N GLY A 169 7.14 8.68 1.81
CA GLY A 169 6.64 9.65 2.79
C GLY A 169 5.74 10.73 2.17
N SER A 170 6.14 11.28 1.02
CA SER A 170 5.32 12.27 0.29
C SER A 170 3.98 11.70 -0.20
N ARG A 171 3.90 10.40 -0.50
CA ARG A 171 2.65 9.74 -0.89
C ARG A 171 1.74 9.51 0.30
N LEU A 172 2.31 9.16 1.46
CA LEU A 172 1.60 9.04 2.73
C LEU A 172 1.05 10.40 3.19
N ASP A 173 1.81 11.48 3.02
CA ASP A 173 1.34 12.84 3.30
C ASP A 173 0.16 13.20 2.38
N GLY A 174 0.26 12.86 1.09
CA GLY A 174 -0.79 13.13 0.11
C GLY A 174 -2.11 12.40 0.41
N ILE A 175 -2.04 11.13 0.79
CA ILE A 175 -3.22 10.34 1.17
C ILE A 175 -3.77 10.77 2.54
N ALA A 176 -2.91 11.08 3.52
CA ALA A 176 -3.34 11.62 4.82
C ALA A 176 -4.12 12.93 4.68
N ALA A 177 -3.72 13.79 3.74
CA ALA A 177 -4.46 15.01 3.43
C ALA A 177 -5.83 14.73 2.79
N ALA A 178 -6.00 13.59 2.11
CA ALA A 178 -7.21 13.21 1.38
C ALA A 178 -8.24 12.44 2.21
N LEU A 179 -7.81 11.62 3.19
CA LEU A 179 -8.66 10.76 4.03
C LEU A 179 -9.60 11.51 4.99
N GLY A 180 -9.39 12.82 5.17
CA GLY A 180 -10.07 13.57 6.22
C GLY A 180 -9.71 13.05 7.61
N GLU A 181 -10.60 13.27 8.58
CA GLU A 181 -10.38 12.81 9.97
C GLU A 181 -11.61 12.05 10.48
N PRO A 182 -11.64 10.71 10.35
CA PRO A 182 -12.72 9.92 10.92
C PRO A 182 -12.75 10.03 12.44
N GLN A 183 -13.94 9.89 13.01
CA GLN A 183 -14.08 9.80 14.45
C GLN A 183 -13.46 8.48 14.95
N ARG A 184 -12.37 8.61 15.71
CA ARG A 184 -11.63 7.54 16.37
C ARG A 184 -11.88 7.58 17.88
N ILE A 185 -11.65 6.46 18.57
CA ILE A 185 -11.71 6.41 20.04
C ILE A 185 -10.44 7.00 20.65
N ALA A 186 -9.28 6.65 20.09
CA ALA A 186 -8.02 7.23 20.49
C ALA A 186 -7.94 8.69 20.03
N PRO A 187 -7.19 9.55 20.75
CA PRO A 187 -6.94 10.95 20.34
C PRO A 187 -5.99 11.06 19.14
N VAL A 188 -5.56 9.94 18.55
CA VAL A 188 -4.66 9.85 17.40
C VAL A 188 -5.46 10.10 16.13
N THR A 189 -4.98 10.98 15.26
CA THR A 189 -5.60 11.30 13.97
C THR A 189 -5.06 10.41 12.84
N VAL A 190 -5.75 10.34 11.70
CA VAL A 190 -5.20 9.65 10.51
C VAL A 190 -3.91 10.33 10.05
N ARG A 191 -3.86 11.65 10.17
CA ARG A 191 -2.65 12.43 9.92
C ARG A 191 -1.52 12.04 10.85
N ASP A 192 -1.77 11.80 12.14
CA ASP A 192 -0.70 11.38 13.06
C ASP A 192 -0.13 10.01 12.71
N LEU A 193 -0.93 9.12 12.11
CA LEU A 193 -0.48 7.77 11.71
C LEU A 193 0.25 7.74 10.38
N LEU A 194 -0.05 8.67 9.48
CA LEU A 194 0.46 8.65 8.10
C LEU A 194 1.40 9.79 7.77
N ALA A 195 1.09 11.00 8.21
CA ALA A 195 1.84 12.18 7.79
C ALA A 195 3.16 12.28 8.55
N GLY A 196 4.22 12.62 7.83
CA GLY A 196 5.57 12.70 8.39
C GLY A 196 6.19 11.35 8.77
N GLN A 197 5.55 10.24 8.41
CA GLN A 197 6.15 8.91 8.52
C GLN A 197 7.39 8.83 7.62
N VAL A 198 8.51 8.40 8.20
CA VAL A 198 9.79 8.25 7.51
C VAL A 198 10.18 6.79 7.54
N PHE A 199 9.99 6.12 6.41
CA PHE A 199 10.54 4.79 6.20
C PHE A 199 12.01 4.88 5.80
N THR A 200 12.79 3.94 6.33
CA THR A 200 14.17 3.69 5.93
C THR A 200 14.23 2.47 4.99
N ASP A 201 15.41 2.22 4.44
CA ASP A 201 15.68 1.02 3.63
C ASP A 201 15.54 -0.29 4.43
N GLN A 202 15.60 -0.23 5.76
CA GLN A 202 15.40 -1.40 6.64
C GLN A 202 13.92 -1.70 6.90
N ASP A 203 13.05 -0.71 6.70
CA ASP A 203 11.61 -0.83 6.92
C ASP A 203 10.88 -1.29 5.66
N CYS A 204 11.56 -1.30 4.51
CA CYS A 204 10.95 -1.53 3.20
C CYS A 204 11.62 -2.68 2.45
N ASP A 205 10.81 -3.48 1.76
CA ASP A 205 11.24 -4.55 0.87
C ASP A 205 10.65 -4.39 -0.53
N ILE A 206 11.39 -4.86 -1.53
CA ILE A 206 10.89 -5.00 -2.89
C ILE A 206 10.04 -6.28 -2.96
N ALA A 207 8.72 -6.12 -2.96
CA ALA A 207 7.79 -7.25 -2.99
C ALA A 207 7.54 -7.81 -4.40
N GLY A 208 7.88 -7.03 -5.43
CA GLY A 208 7.85 -7.49 -6.81
C GLY A 208 7.91 -6.35 -7.80
N GLY A 209 7.84 -6.68 -9.08
CA GLY A 209 7.71 -5.68 -10.12
C GLY A 209 6.95 -6.18 -11.31
N GLN A 210 6.57 -5.20 -12.11
CA GLN A 210 5.72 -5.38 -13.25
C GLN A 210 6.14 -4.40 -14.31
N VAL A 211 6.12 -4.84 -15.56
CA VAL A 211 6.15 -3.91 -16.68
C VAL A 211 4.72 -3.81 -17.22
N LEU A 212 4.35 -2.65 -17.72
CA LEU A 212 3.14 -2.45 -18.49
C LEU A 212 3.56 -2.18 -19.92
N ASP A 213 3.21 -3.11 -20.80
CA ASP A 213 3.49 -3.04 -22.24
C ASP A 213 2.62 -2.00 -22.96
N ARG A 214 2.98 -1.72 -24.22
CA ARG A 214 2.48 -0.63 -25.07
C ARG A 214 1.05 -0.81 -25.58
N ALA A 215 0.22 -1.64 -24.96
CA ALA A 215 -1.12 -1.93 -25.49
C ALA A 215 -1.99 -0.66 -25.67
N ALA A 216 -1.73 0.40 -24.89
CA ALA A 216 -2.38 1.70 -25.01
C ALA A 216 -1.63 2.72 -25.90
N GLY A 217 -0.65 2.30 -26.70
CA GLY A 217 0.10 3.15 -27.64
C GLY A 217 1.26 3.95 -27.04
N GLY A 218 1.43 3.98 -25.72
CA GLY A 218 2.54 4.67 -25.06
C GLY A 218 3.86 3.86 -25.02
N PRO A 219 4.97 4.45 -24.50
CA PRO A 219 6.21 3.70 -24.19
C PRO A 219 5.92 2.59 -23.16
N PRO A 220 6.79 1.59 -22.93
CA PRO A 220 6.63 0.68 -21.79
C PRO A 220 6.87 1.42 -20.47
N SER A 221 6.18 1.04 -19.39
CA SER A 221 6.47 1.54 -18.04
C SER A 221 6.83 0.39 -17.11
N ALA A 222 7.79 0.59 -16.24
CA ALA A 222 8.09 -0.33 -15.15
C ALA A 222 7.47 0.17 -13.84
N LEU A 223 6.99 -0.75 -13.04
CA LEU A 223 6.47 -0.53 -11.70
C LEU A 223 7.18 -1.47 -10.73
N VAL A 224 7.49 -0.96 -9.56
CA VAL A 224 7.97 -1.74 -8.41
C VAL A 224 6.91 -1.67 -7.34
N ARG A 225 6.58 -2.83 -6.75
CA ARG A 225 5.87 -2.86 -5.47
C ARG A 225 6.87 -2.79 -4.35
N ILE A 226 6.72 -1.78 -3.51
CA ILE A 226 7.48 -1.65 -2.27
C ILE A 226 6.51 -1.85 -1.11
N ASP A 227 6.83 -2.81 -0.25
CA ASP A 227 6.12 -3.07 0.99
C ASP A 227 6.96 -2.49 2.12
N CYS A 228 6.42 -1.53 2.86
CA CYS A 228 7.06 -0.96 4.05
C CYS A 228 6.24 -1.28 5.30
N VAL A 229 6.92 -1.69 6.37
CA VAL A 229 6.32 -2.06 7.64
C VAL A 229 6.94 -1.25 8.77
N GLU A 230 6.10 -0.56 9.56
CA GLU A 230 6.57 0.16 10.74
C GLU A 230 6.65 -0.76 11.97
N GLY A 231 7.88 -1.13 12.36
CA GLY A 231 8.18 -1.83 13.62
C GLY A 231 7.37 -3.12 13.87
N GLU A 232 7.20 -3.49 15.14
CA GLU A 232 6.36 -4.65 15.53
C GLU A 232 4.84 -4.34 15.47
N GLY A 233 4.47 -3.09 15.16
CA GLY A 233 3.09 -2.57 15.21
C GLY A 233 2.24 -2.87 13.98
N GLY A 234 2.87 -3.23 12.85
CA GLY A 234 2.17 -3.86 11.72
C GLY A 234 1.46 -2.92 10.75
N GLN A 235 1.69 -1.61 10.81
CA GLN A 235 1.23 -0.69 9.76
C GLN A 235 1.96 -1.02 8.44
N LEU A 236 1.20 -1.39 7.42
CA LEU A 236 1.72 -1.82 6.12
C LEU A 236 1.39 -0.79 5.03
N ALA A 237 2.42 -0.28 4.36
CA ALA A 237 2.28 0.47 3.12
C ALA A 237 2.78 -0.38 1.95
N SER A 238 1.87 -0.92 1.14
CA SER A 238 2.17 -1.69 -0.08
C SER A 238 1.88 -0.86 -1.32
N LEU A 239 2.85 -0.08 -1.78
CA LEU A 239 2.67 0.92 -2.83
C LEU A 239 3.28 0.47 -4.15
N LEU A 240 2.62 0.84 -5.25
CA LEU A 240 3.13 0.64 -6.60
C LEU A 240 3.77 1.93 -7.08
N ILE A 241 5.09 1.91 -7.32
CA ILE A 241 5.86 3.07 -7.75
C ILE A 241 6.24 2.89 -9.22
N VAL A 242 5.83 3.85 -10.05
CA VAL A 242 6.21 3.91 -11.47
C VAL A 242 7.65 4.40 -11.56
N LEU A 243 8.50 3.61 -12.22
CA LEU A 243 9.88 3.99 -12.46
C LEU A 243 9.97 5.05 -13.56
N PRO A 244 10.74 6.14 -13.36
CA PRO A 244 10.91 7.18 -14.36
C PRO A 244 11.45 6.65 -15.69
N GLU A 245 10.99 7.19 -16.81
CA GLU A 245 11.53 6.83 -18.15
C GLU A 245 13.03 7.15 -18.27
N ALA A 246 13.51 8.15 -17.54
CA ALA A 246 14.94 8.49 -17.48
C ALA A 246 15.82 7.38 -16.88
N TRP A 247 15.22 6.42 -16.16
CA TRP A 247 15.92 5.25 -15.61
C TRP A 247 16.00 4.10 -16.59
N ARG A 248 15.34 4.20 -17.75
CA ARG A 248 15.32 3.15 -18.74
C ARG A 248 16.65 3.06 -19.49
N VAL A 249 17.22 1.86 -19.48
CA VAL A 249 18.47 1.52 -20.15
C VAL A 249 18.17 0.60 -21.33
N ALA A 250 18.74 0.92 -22.50
CA ALA A 250 18.61 0.11 -23.69
C ALA A 250 19.28 -1.26 -23.54
N ALA A 251 18.75 -2.27 -24.23
CA ALA A 251 19.40 -3.56 -24.35
C ALA A 251 20.83 -3.38 -24.89
N ALA A 252 21.80 -4.02 -24.23
CA ALA A 252 23.14 -4.11 -24.79
C ALA A 252 23.05 -4.84 -26.15
N PRO A 253 23.72 -4.33 -27.20
CA PRO A 253 23.68 -4.91 -28.55
C PRO A 253 24.32 -6.31 -28.62
#